data_AF-A0A1B9I5X0-F1
#
_entry.id   AF-A0A1B9I5X0-F1
#
_cell.length_a   1.000
_cell.length_b   1.000
_cell.length_c   1.000
_cell.angle_alpha   90.00
_cell.angle_beta   90.00
_cell.angle_gamma   90.00
#
_symmetry.space_group_name_H-M   'P 1'
#
loop_
_entity.id
_entity.type
_entity.pdbx_description
1 polymer ?
#
loop_
_entity_poly.entity_id
_entity_poly.type
_entity_poly.pdbx_seq_one_letter_code
_entity_poly.pdbx_strand_id
1 'polypeptide(L)'
;MSSSGDQTSTRQGLSGQVLNVEDSGYSAEELDEAFRQARQNQNTGSSQRSTRLSGQTTAQTCGDMIVLGLGLTVIPLGSASPIDSGMSATEQIVKRDDHPLWLLQPKPVDILADKFKDDWLLAAAAALANTYPEKIQVLFSNVTDTKSETDNVDETMVKVWNNEEWQKWNNLPDDQKGGGPSSKEHKVVYSNITADYSGANQYWWIAALENAFIQEGGYDGITSNGFVKGDPHIALKMMTGLSAKLYNANNTQKNDLWYELRKSARRPTCVKIQWPEDADNDNENLWNAVLRVEPKGEYGTVYMFNSKIASEAAIEFEDLVEGIKYYVHQEEP
;
A
#
# COMPACT_ATOMS: atom_id res chain seq x y z
N MET A 1 35.81 -14.03 51.75
CA MET A 1 35.11 -12.76 52.04
C MET A 1 34.45 -12.35 50.73
N SER A 2 33.22 -12.79 50.50
CA SER A 2 31.97 -12.01 50.69
C SER A 2 31.95 -10.83 49.70
N SER A 3 31.03 -10.69 48.76
CA SER A 3 29.57 -10.84 48.88
C SER A 3 28.94 -11.05 47.51
N SER A 4 27.90 -11.87 47.50
CA SER A 4 26.84 -11.99 46.50
C SER A 4 26.05 -10.70 46.34
N GLY A 5 25.46 -10.52 45.16
CA GLY A 5 24.50 -9.47 44.84
C GLY A 5 23.55 -9.94 43.74
N ASP A 6 22.55 -10.75 44.14
CA ASP A 6 21.33 -11.00 43.38
C ASP A 6 20.54 -9.70 43.21
N GLN A 7 20.05 -9.42 42.01
CA GLN A 7 18.88 -8.56 41.80
C GLN A 7 17.93 -9.20 40.78
N THR A 8 16.86 -9.75 41.34
CA THR A 8 15.59 -10.06 40.70
C THR A 8 14.91 -8.77 40.25
N SER A 9 14.47 -8.72 38.99
CA SER A 9 13.58 -7.65 38.50
C SER A 9 12.25 -8.25 38.04
N THR A 10 11.20 -7.65 38.59
CA THR A 10 9.81 -8.09 38.65
C THR A 10 9.09 -7.78 37.35
N ARG A 11 8.49 -8.80 36.72
CA ARG A 11 7.48 -8.65 35.66
C ARG A 11 6.22 -8.01 36.26
N GLN A 12 5.92 -6.77 35.90
CA GLN A 12 4.58 -6.19 36.05
C GLN A 12 3.82 -6.38 34.74
N GLY A 13 2.65 -7.00 34.85
CA GLY A 13 1.70 -7.17 33.74
C GLY A 13 0.92 -5.87 33.49
N LEU A 14 0.74 -5.54 32.21
CA LEU A 14 -0.17 -4.49 31.78
C LEU A 14 -1.49 -5.14 31.36
N SER A 15 -2.52 -4.82 32.15
CA SER A 15 -3.93 -5.08 31.90
C SER A 15 -4.39 -4.31 30.68
N GLY A 16 -5.10 -4.98 29.76
CA GLY A 16 -5.76 -4.35 28.62
C GLY A 16 -6.80 -3.32 29.07
N GLN A 17 -6.77 -2.16 28.43
CA GLN A 17 -7.88 -1.22 28.42
C GLN A 17 -8.69 -1.48 27.14
N VAL A 18 -9.95 -1.85 27.35
CA VAL A 18 -10.98 -1.92 26.31
C VAL A 18 -11.38 -0.48 25.99
N LEU A 19 -11.20 -0.05 24.75
CA LEU A 19 -11.74 1.22 24.27
C LEU A 19 -13.25 1.06 24.05
N ASN A 20 -14.02 1.86 24.79
CA ASN A 20 -15.46 1.98 24.64
C ASN A 20 -15.79 2.62 23.28
N VAL A 21 -16.60 1.91 22.49
CA VAL A 21 -17.23 2.42 21.28
C VAL A 21 -18.52 3.13 21.68
N GLU A 22 -18.39 4.36 22.19
CA GLU A 22 -19.53 5.25 22.43
C GLU A 22 -19.10 6.68 22.09
N ASP A 23 -18.99 7.01 20.81
CA ASP A 23 -19.07 8.41 20.35
C ASP A 23 -19.26 8.58 18.82
N SER A 24 -19.41 7.51 18.04
CA SER A 24 -19.64 7.63 16.59
C SER A 24 -21.09 7.95 16.21
N GLY A 25 -22.07 7.83 17.13
CA GLY A 25 -23.50 8.05 16.83
C GLY A 25 -24.13 7.11 15.78
N TYR A 26 -23.33 6.24 15.15
CA TYR A 26 -23.75 5.23 14.19
C TYR A 26 -23.59 3.85 14.81
N SER A 27 -24.63 3.03 14.65
CA SER A 27 -24.58 1.61 15.02
C SER A 27 -23.63 0.84 14.10
N ALA A 28 -23.09 -0.28 14.58
CA ALA A 28 -22.23 -1.15 13.78
C ALA A 28 -22.96 -1.66 12.50
N GLU A 29 -24.29 -1.78 12.55
CA GLU A 29 -25.11 -2.18 11.40
C GLU A 29 -25.24 -1.05 10.36
N GLU A 30 -25.29 0.21 10.79
CA GLU A 30 -25.32 1.36 9.88
C GLU A 30 -23.99 1.56 9.15
N LEU A 31 -22.87 1.27 9.82
CA LEU A 31 -21.55 1.28 9.20
C LEU A 31 -21.41 0.12 8.19
N ASP A 32 -21.84 -1.10 8.53
CA ASP A 32 -21.78 -2.25 7.61
C ASP A 32 -22.67 -2.03 6.37
N GLU A 33 -23.85 -1.44 6.54
CA GLU A 33 -24.76 -1.12 5.44
C GLU A 33 -24.19 0.00 4.54
N ALA A 34 -23.56 1.02 5.12
CA ALA A 34 -22.86 2.07 4.35
C ALA A 34 -21.71 1.48 3.51
N PHE A 35 -20.95 0.53 4.05
CA PHE A 35 -19.90 -0.16 3.31
C PHE A 35 -20.45 -1.07 2.20
N ARG A 36 -21.59 -1.74 2.41
CA ARG A 36 -22.24 -2.55 1.36
C ARG A 36 -22.77 -1.70 0.21
N GLN A 37 -23.40 -0.57 0.50
CA GLN A 37 -23.92 0.34 -0.52
C GLN A 37 -22.80 0.98 -1.34
N ALA A 38 -21.68 1.33 -0.71
CA ALA A 38 -20.49 1.82 -1.42
C ALA A 38 -19.93 0.78 -2.41
N ARG A 39 -19.94 -0.52 -2.05
CA ARG A 39 -19.52 -1.62 -2.95
C ARG A 39 -20.49 -1.87 -4.10
N GLN A 40 -21.80 -1.75 -3.88
CA GLN A 40 -22.78 -1.95 -4.95
C GLN A 40 -22.72 -0.86 -6.03
N ASN A 41 -22.48 0.39 -5.63
CA ASN A 41 -22.40 1.52 -6.57
C ASN A 41 -21.16 1.48 -7.48
N GLN A 42 -20.10 0.77 -7.09
CA GLN A 42 -18.92 0.57 -7.94
C GLN A 42 -19.14 -0.51 -9.04
N ASN A 43 -20.05 -1.45 -8.82
CA ASN A 43 -20.30 -2.55 -9.77
C ASN A 43 -21.31 -2.21 -10.88
N THR A 44 -22.02 -1.09 -10.80
CA THR A 44 -23.02 -0.68 -11.81
C THR A 44 -22.48 0.27 -12.89
N GLY A 45 -21.23 0.69 -12.81
CA GLY A 45 -20.64 1.71 -13.69
C GLY A 45 -20.05 1.23 -15.03
N SER A 46 -19.95 -0.08 -15.26
CA SER A 46 -19.21 -0.65 -16.41
C SER A 46 -20.11 -1.40 -17.40
N SER A 47 -21.12 -0.73 -17.95
CA SER A 47 -21.80 -1.28 -19.15
C SER A 47 -22.46 -0.21 -20.02
N GLN A 48 -21.67 0.47 -20.85
CA GLN A 48 -22.16 1.01 -22.13
C GLN A 48 -21.08 0.89 -23.20
N ARG A 49 -21.09 -0.25 -23.92
CA ARG A 49 -20.32 -0.45 -25.15
C ARG A 49 -21.24 -0.22 -26.36
N SER A 50 -20.87 0.79 -27.13
CA SER A 50 -21.45 1.21 -28.41
C SER A 50 -21.79 0.03 -29.34
N THR A 51 -23.07 -0.10 -29.67
CA THR A 51 -23.57 -1.01 -30.72
C THR A 51 -24.09 -0.20 -31.90
N ARG A 52 -23.55 -0.52 -33.09
CA ARG A 52 -23.95 0.01 -34.40
C ARG A 52 -25.44 -0.28 -34.68
N LEU A 53 -26.17 0.74 -35.12
CA LEU A 53 -27.52 0.62 -35.66
C LEU A 53 -27.49 0.20 -37.14
N SER A 54 -28.11 -0.95 -37.43
CA SER A 54 -28.64 -1.28 -38.76
C SER A 54 -30.06 -1.82 -38.59
N GLY A 55 -31.01 -1.17 -39.27
CA GLY A 55 -32.15 -1.87 -39.86
C GLY A 55 -33.42 -2.03 -39.01
N GLN A 56 -34.46 -1.38 -39.52
CA GLN A 56 -35.82 -1.89 -39.69
C GLN A 56 -36.80 -1.85 -38.50
N THR A 57 -37.63 -0.82 -38.61
CA THR A 57 -39.01 -0.66 -38.19
C THR A 57 -39.89 -1.88 -38.54
N THR A 58 -40.69 -2.35 -37.57
CA THR A 58 -42.13 -2.59 -37.78
C THR A 58 -42.83 -2.63 -36.43
N ALA A 59 -43.91 -1.87 -36.34
CA ALA A 59 -44.78 -1.73 -35.18
C ALA A 59 -45.83 -2.85 -35.17
N GLN A 60 -46.08 -3.43 -34.00
CA GLN A 60 -47.41 -3.94 -33.66
C GLN A 60 -47.49 -4.24 -32.16
N THR A 61 -48.27 -3.44 -31.43
CA THR A 61 -49.29 -3.86 -30.44
C THR A 61 -49.68 -2.66 -29.59
N CYS A 62 -50.98 -2.41 -29.46
CA CYS A 62 -51.70 -2.53 -28.19
C CYS A 62 -53.14 -2.03 -28.37
N GLY A 63 -54.09 -2.92 -28.03
CA GLY A 63 -55.43 -2.54 -27.64
C GLY A 63 -55.47 -2.32 -26.14
N ASP A 64 -56.19 -1.29 -25.75
CA ASP A 64 -56.29 -0.66 -24.45
C ASP A 64 -56.57 -1.60 -23.26
N MET A 65 -56.00 -1.26 -22.11
CA MET A 65 -56.69 -1.50 -20.83
C MET A 65 -56.47 -0.35 -19.86
N ILE A 66 -57.61 0.14 -19.39
CA ILE A 66 -57.89 1.27 -18.50
C ILE A 66 -57.27 1.05 -17.12
N VAL A 67 -56.58 2.05 -16.57
CA VAL A 67 -56.29 2.14 -15.13
C VAL A 67 -56.72 3.50 -14.59
N LEU A 68 -57.47 3.41 -13.49
CA LEU A 68 -58.15 4.45 -12.75
C LEU A 68 -57.18 5.45 -12.11
N GLY A 69 -57.57 6.74 -12.17
CA GLY A 69 -56.86 7.84 -11.55
C GLY A 69 -56.97 7.83 -10.03
N LEU A 70 -55.81 7.93 -9.38
CA LEU A 70 -55.66 8.43 -8.02
C LEU A 70 -54.65 9.58 -8.07
N GLY A 71 -55.09 10.75 -7.58
CA GLY A 71 -54.33 11.98 -7.60
C GLY A 71 -53.07 11.91 -6.75
N LEU A 72 -51.94 12.18 -7.39
CA LEU A 72 -50.67 12.50 -6.75
C LEU A 72 -50.35 13.96 -7.05
N THR A 73 -50.22 14.74 -5.98
CA THR A 73 -49.67 16.09 -5.99
C THR A 73 -48.23 16.08 -6.50
N VAL A 74 -47.97 16.80 -7.58
CA VAL A 74 -46.62 17.00 -8.14
C VAL A 74 -45.86 17.98 -7.25
N ILE A 75 -44.85 17.48 -6.53
CA ILE A 75 -43.81 18.31 -5.92
C ILE A 75 -42.82 18.67 -7.04
N PRO A 76 -42.49 19.94 -7.29
CA PRO A 76 -41.46 20.29 -8.26
C PRO A 76 -40.11 19.80 -7.76
N LEU A 77 -39.60 18.72 -8.36
CA LEU A 77 -38.20 18.31 -8.26
C LEU A 77 -37.37 19.43 -8.90
N GLY A 78 -36.63 20.15 -8.07
CA GLY A 78 -35.60 21.07 -8.53
C GLY A 78 -34.64 20.34 -9.45
N SER A 79 -34.33 20.94 -10.58
CA SER A 79 -33.30 20.50 -11.50
C SER A 79 -31.96 20.46 -10.78
N ALA A 80 -31.56 19.28 -10.30
CA ALA A 80 -30.16 19.02 -9.97
C ALA A 80 -29.41 19.00 -11.31
N SER A 81 -28.50 19.96 -11.48
CA SER A 81 -27.58 19.98 -12.61
C SER A 81 -26.83 18.64 -12.67
N PRO A 82 -26.68 18.02 -13.85
CA PRO A 82 -25.92 16.79 -13.97
C PRO A 82 -24.48 17.04 -13.51
N ILE A 83 -24.04 16.26 -12.53
CA ILE A 83 -22.63 16.20 -12.13
C ILE A 83 -21.89 15.62 -13.34
N ASP A 84 -21.06 16.46 -13.93
CA ASP A 84 -20.19 16.15 -15.04
C ASP A 84 -19.32 14.94 -14.68
N SER A 85 -19.65 13.76 -15.21
CA SER A 85 -18.96 12.49 -14.97
C SER A 85 -17.73 12.35 -15.88
N GLY A 86 -17.05 13.48 -16.13
CA GLY A 86 -15.98 13.65 -17.11
C GLY A 86 -14.65 14.06 -16.48
N MET A 87 -14.36 13.61 -15.28
CA MET A 87 -13.08 13.89 -14.62
C MET A 87 -12.06 12.81 -15.00
N SER A 88 -11.24 13.12 -16.01
CA SER A 88 -10.06 12.33 -16.37
C SER A 88 -9.12 12.26 -15.15
N ALA A 89 -8.59 11.08 -14.84
CA ALA A 89 -7.62 10.81 -13.76
C ALA A 89 -6.27 11.58 -13.85
N THR A 90 -6.24 12.69 -14.59
CA THR A 90 -5.13 13.65 -14.69
C THR A 90 -5.42 14.94 -13.93
N GLU A 91 -6.50 14.98 -13.15
CA GLU A 91 -6.90 16.17 -12.40
C GLU A 91 -5.91 16.55 -11.30
N GLN A 92 -5.67 17.86 -11.23
CA GLN A 92 -4.87 18.49 -10.22
C GLN A 92 -5.33 17.99 -8.85
N ILE A 93 -4.46 17.23 -8.22
CA ILE A 93 -4.49 17.01 -6.79
C ILE A 93 -4.53 18.39 -6.13
N VAL A 94 -5.66 18.69 -5.50
CA VAL A 94 -5.81 19.86 -4.65
C VAL A 94 -4.94 19.56 -3.43
N LYS A 95 -3.78 20.23 -3.34
CA LYS A 95 -2.98 20.21 -2.12
C LYS A 95 -3.88 20.60 -0.96
N ARG A 96 -3.95 19.74 0.04
CA ARG A 96 -4.72 19.99 1.24
C ARG A 96 -3.99 21.03 2.07
N ASP A 97 -4.75 21.86 2.78
CA ASP A 97 -4.19 22.72 3.81
C ASP A 97 -3.52 21.86 4.89
N ASP A 98 -4.14 20.71 5.22
CA ASP A 98 -3.58 19.71 6.12
C ASP A 98 -2.71 18.67 5.42
N HIS A 99 -1.49 18.47 5.90
CA HIS A 99 -0.48 17.59 5.30
C HIS A 99 0.41 16.90 6.36
N PRO A 100 -0.18 16.07 7.24
CA PRO A 100 0.58 15.26 8.18
C PRO A 100 1.37 14.17 7.46
N LEU A 101 2.54 13.78 7.98
CA LEU A 101 3.30 12.68 7.40
C LEU A 101 2.58 11.34 7.55
N TRP A 102 2.04 11.03 8.73
CA TRP A 102 1.24 9.85 9.08
C TRP A 102 0.39 10.18 10.32
N LEU A 103 -0.67 9.43 10.61
CA LEU A 103 -1.47 9.65 11.84
C LEU A 103 -0.68 9.22 13.09
N LEU A 104 -0.66 7.91 13.39
CA LEU A 104 0.07 7.34 14.53
C LEU A 104 1.46 6.84 14.11
N GLN A 105 1.50 6.11 13.00
CA GLN A 105 2.70 5.51 12.42
C GLN A 105 2.42 5.25 10.94
N PRO A 106 3.46 5.08 10.11
CA PRO A 106 3.32 4.64 8.73
C PRO A 106 2.55 3.32 8.64
N LYS A 107 1.59 3.24 7.73
CA LYS A 107 0.78 2.03 7.49
C LYS A 107 0.69 1.73 5.99
N PRO A 108 0.46 0.46 5.60
CA PRO A 108 0.20 0.11 4.21
C PRO A 108 -0.96 0.89 3.57
N VAL A 109 -2.01 1.19 4.34
CA VAL A 109 -3.18 1.95 3.86
C VAL A 109 -2.87 3.42 3.50
N ASP A 110 -1.72 3.94 3.95
CA ASP A 110 -1.27 5.29 3.59
C ASP A 110 -0.73 5.35 2.16
N ILE A 111 -0.41 4.20 1.56
CA ILE A 111 0.17 4.08 0.23
C ILE A 111 -0.97 4.04 -0.79
N LEU A 112 -1.03 5.06 -1.64
CA LEU A 112 -1.99 5.15 -2.73
C LEU A 112 -1.37 4.75 -4.07
N ALA A 113 -2.22 4.45 -5.05
CA ALA A 113 -1.78 4.27 -6.42
C ALA A 113 -1.24 5.62 -6.93
N ASP A 114 -0.13 5.57 -7.63
CA ASP A 114 0.54 6.74 -8.17
C ASP A 114 0.65 6.63 -9.70
N LYS A 115 1.44 7.50 -10.34
CA LYS A 115 1.67 7.43 -11.81
C LYS A 115 2.99 6.76 -12.17
N PHE A 116 3.81 6.40 -11.19
CA PHE A 116 5.09 5.78 -11.44
C PHE A 116 4.93 4.27 -11.68
N LYS A 117 6.03 3.63 -12.11
CA LYS A 117 6.12 2.17 -12.26
C LYS A 117 6.97 1.61 -11.12
N ASP A 118 6.58 1.95 -9.91
CA ASP A 118 7.33 1.72 -8.68
C ASP A 118 6.61 0.74 -7.73
N ASP A 119 5.75 -0.12 -8.27
CA ASP A 119 5.08 -1.20 -7.54
C ASP A 119 6.05 -2.00 -6.64
N TRP A 120 7.30 -2.15 -7.08
CA TRP A 120 8.38 -2.76 -6.29
C TRP A 120 8.78 -1.96 -5.04
N LEU A 121 8.79 -0.63 -5.12
CA LEU A 121 9.05 0.27 -4.00
C LEU A 121 7.84 0.31 -3.08
N LEU A 122 6.63 0.49 -3.63
CA LEU A 122 5.39 0.54 -2.86
C LEU A 122 5.15 -0.77 -2.10
N ALA A 123 5.41 -1.93 -2.73
CA ALA A 123 5.33 -3.23 -2.07
C ALA A 123 6.36 -3.37 -0.93
N ALA A 124 7.60 -2.92 -1.14
CA ALA A 124 8.62 -2.94 -0.09
C ALA A 124 8.22 -2.05 1.09
N ALA A 125 7.75 -0.84 0.82
CA ALA A 125 7.32 0.12 1.83
C ALA A 125 6.10 -0.39 2.60
N ALA A 126 5.10 -0.96 1.92
CA ALA A 126 3.96 -1.62 2.55
C ALA A 126 4.39 -2.80 3.44
N ALA A 127 5.30 -3.66 2.95
CA ALA A 127 5.80 -4.80 3.71
C ALA A 127 6.52 -4.35 4.99
N LEU A 128 7.34 -3.30 4.90
CA LEU A 128 8.06 -2.73 6.04
C LEU A 128 7.11 -2.01 7.01
N ALA A 129 6.17 -1.20 6.51
CA ALA A 129 5.17 -0.50 7.34
C ALA A 129 4.28 -1.47 8.12
N ASN A 130 4.00 -2.64 7.55
CA ASN A 130 3.23 -3.68 8.19
C ASN A 130 3.99 -4.41 9.31
N THR A 131 5.32 -4.55 9.17
CA THR A 131 6.13 -5.40 10.06
C THR A 131 6.94 -4.62 11.09
N TYR A 132 7.51 -3.47 10.67
CA TYR A 132 8.39 -2.62 11.45
C TYR A 132 8.14 -1.13 11.13
N PRO A 133 6.94 -0.58 11.43
CA PRO A 133 6.61 0.82 11.14
C PRO A 133 7.59 1.81 11.78
N GLU A 134 8.18 1.47 12.92
CA GLU A 134 9.20 2.26 13.61
C GLU A 134 10.49 2.41 12.80
N LYS A 135 10.85 1.41 11.97
CA LYS A 135 12.01 1.50 11.08
C LYS A 135 11.78 2.54 9.99
N ILE A 136 10.54 2.72 9.54
CA ILE A 136 10.18 3.81 8.63
C ILE A 136 10.28 5.15 9.35
N GLN A 137 9.76 5.27 10.57
CA GLN A 137 9.84 6.52 11.35
C GLN A 137 11.29 6.99 11.56
N VAL A 138 12.22 6.07 11.84
CA VAL A 138 13.66 6.37 11.98
C VAL A 138 14.29 6.94 10.71
N LEU A 139 13.65 6.81 9.54
CA LEU A 139 14.10 7.47 8.31
C LEU A 139 13.86 8.98 8.34
N PHE A 140 12.95 9.47 9.17
CA PHE A 140 12.54 10.88 9.19
C PHE A 140 13.18 11.60 10.39
N SER A 141 14.39 12.13 10.21
CA SER A 141 15.25 12.52 11.34
C SER A 141 14.84 13.79 12.08
N ASN A 142 13.97 14.62 11.50
CA ASN A 142 13.46 15.85 12.12
C ASN A 142 11.99 15.76 12.57
N VAL A 143 11.42 14.56 12.58
CA VAL A 143 10.03 14.30 12.98
C VAL A 143 10.05 13.56 14.31
N THR A 144 9.53 14.19 15.36
CA THR A 144 9.39 13.55 16.68
C THR A 144 8.04 12.84 16.78
N ASP A 145 7.98 11.69 17.46
CA ASP A 145 6.79 10.82 17.64
C ASP A 145 5.50 11.55 18.05
N THR A 146 5.61 12.72 18.68
CA THR A 146 4.48 13.50 19.21
C THR A 146 3.90 14.54 18.24
N LYS A 147 4.50 14.74 17.06
CA LYS A 147 4.07 15.78 16.10
C LYS A 147 3.26 15.26 14.92
N SER A 148 3.14 13.95 14.71
CA SER A 148 2.54 13.44 13.48
C SER A 148 1.02 13.42 13.47
N GLU A 149 0.36 13.37 14.63
CA GLU A 149 -1.09 13.11 14.68
C GLU A 149 -1.93 14.25 14.09
N THR A 150 -1.45 15.50 14.14
CA THR A 150 -2.18 16.67 13.62
C THR A 150 -1.31 17.80 13.09
N ASP A 151 0.02 17.76 13.23
CA ASP A 151 0.85 18.86 12.76
C ASP A 151 1.14 18.72 11.27
N ASN A 152 0.91 19.81 10.57
CA ASN A 152 1.35 19.99 9.20
C ASN A 152 2.88 19.99 9.14
N VAL A 153 3.42 19.12 8.29
CA VAL A 153 4.86 19.00 8.09
C VAL A 153 5.21 19.56 6.72
N ASP A 154 5.64 20.82 6.65
CA ASP A 154 6.01 21.43 5.37
C ASP A 154 7.31 20.85 4.79
N GLU A 155 8.22 20.39 5.67
CA GLU A 155 9.51 19.84 5.29
C GLU A 155 10.01 18.74 6.24
N THR A 156 10.69 17.75 5.65
CA THR A 156 11.30 16.65 6.40
C THR A 156 12.68 16.30 5.83
N MET A 157 13.52 15.71 6.68
CA MET A 157 14.78 15.09 6.29
C MET A 157 14.56 13.58 6.21
N VAL A 158 14.84 12.98 5.05
CA VAL A 158 14.69 11.53 4.83
C VAL A 158 16.06 10.90 4.67
N LYS A 159 16.36 9.96 5.56
CA LYS A 159 17.58 9.16 5.56
C LYS A 159 17.44 8.00 4.58
N VAL A 160 18.37 7.90 3.63
CA VAL A 160 18.42 6.85 2.62
C VAL A 160 19.83 6.28 2.55
N TRP A 161 19.95 4.96 2.45
CA TRP A 161 21.24 4.30 2.21
C TRP A 161 21.55 4.28 0.73
N ASN A 162 22.78 4.66 0.38
CA ASN A 162 23.20 4.72 -1.02
C ASN A 162 23.98 3.48 -1.46
N ASN A 163 23.97 3.20 -2.78
CA ASN A 163 24.51 1.95 -3.30
C ASN A 163 26.03 1.90 -3.16
N GLU A 164 26.71 3.03 -3.41
CA GLU A 164 28.17 3.11 -3.38
C GLU A 164 28.74 2.80 -1.99
N GLU A 165 28.22 3.44 -0.95
CA GLU A 165 28.60 3.21 0.44
C GLU A 165 28.25 1.80 0.89
N TRP A 166 27.15 1.25 0.39
CA TRP A 166 26.80 -0.14 0.65
C TRP A 166 27.80 -1.12 0.01
N GLN A 167 28.19 -0.89 -1.25
CA GLN A 167 29.20 -1.71 -1.91
C GLN A 167 30.56 -1.59 -1.21
N LYS A 168 30.96 -0.39 -0.77
CA LYS A 168 32.16 -0.19 0.05
C LYS A 168 32.08 -1.00 1.33
N TRP A 169 30.99 -0.86 2.09
CA TRP A 169 30.79 -1.56 3.36
C TRP A 169 30.79 -3.09 3.20
N ASN A 170 30.14 -3.62 2.16
CA ASN A 170 30.10 -5.05 1.90
C ASN A 170 31.46 -5.67 1.56
N ASN A 171 32.33 -4.89 0.93
CA ASN A 171 33.69 -5.30 0.56
C ASN A 171 34.69 -5.12 1.70
N LEU A 172 34.29 -4.59 2.86
CA LEU A 172 35.14 -4.54 4.03
C LEU A 172 35.37 -5.95 4.61
N PRO A 173 36.54 -6.22 5.19
CA PRO A 173 36.77 -7.36 6.06
C PRO A 173 35.75 -7.42 7.21
N ASP A 174 35.40 -8.62 7.69
CA ASP A 174 34.35 -8.79 8.71
C ASP A 174 34.69 -8.09 10.04
N ASP A 175 35.97 -7.96 10.39
CA ASP A 175 36.47 -7.20 11.54
C ASP A 175 36.33 -5.68 11.39
N GLN A 176 35.99 -5.21 10.19
CA GLN A 176 35.76 -3.79 9.85
C GLN A 176 34.29 -3.49 9.54
N LYS A 177 33.41 -4.50 9.47
CA LYS A 177 31.96 -4.34 9.28
C LYS A 177 31.27 -3.96 10.60
N GLY A 178 31.53 -2.75 11.08
CA GLY A 178 30.79 -2.14 12.20
C GLY A 178 29.75 -1.13 11.71
N GLY A 179 28.60 -1.05 12.37
CA GLY A 179 27.66 0.09 12.24
C GLY A 179 26.84 0.22 10.96
N GLY A 180 26.95 -0.73 10.02
CA GLY A 180 26.25 -0.68 8.73
C GLY A 180 26.84 0.35 7.76
N PRO A 181 26.31 0.44 6.52
CA PRO A 181 26.75 1.43 5.56
C PRO A 181 26.34 2.85 5.97
N SER A 182 27.10 3.84 5.50
CA SER A 182 26.74 5.25 5.64
C SER A 182 25.45 5.57 4.87
N SER A 183 24.58 6.35 5.49
CA SER A 183 23.37 6.89 4.88
C SER A 183 23.55 8.38 4.54
N LYS A 184 22.79 8.86 3.56
CA LYS A 184 22.64 10.31 3.30
C LYS A 184 21.25 10.76 3.71
N GLU A 185 21.14 12.03 4.09
CA GLU A 185 19.84 12.66 4.37
C GLU A 185 19.48 13.59 3.22
N HIS A 186 18.22 13.50 2.78
CA HIS A 186 17.66 14.33 1.72
C HIS A 186 16.57 15.22 2.29
N LYS A 187 16.65 16.51 2.00
CA LYS A 187 15.59 17.45 2.37
C LYS A 187 14.43 17.28 1.38
N VAL A 188 13.24 17.05 1.90
CA VAL A 188 12.01 16.96 1.12
C VAL A 188 11.03 18.00 1.61
N VAL A 189 10.40 18.72 0.68
CA VAL A 189 9.45 19.79 0.96
C VAL A 189 8.10 19.42 0.37
N TYR A 190 7.04 19.46 1.16
CA TYR A 190 5.67 19.11 0.74
C TYR A 190 5.24 19.92 -0.48
N SER A 191 5.63 21.19 -0.57
CA SER A 191 5.35 22.05 -1.72
C SER A 191 5.93 21.53 -3.04
N ASN A 192 6.92 20.63 -3.01
CA ASN A 192 7.54 20.05 -4.20
C ASN A 192 6.93 18.69 -4.59
N ILE A 193 6.09 18.11 -3.74
CA ILE A 193 5.38 16.87 -4.05
C ILE A 193 4.27 17.17 -5.06
N THR A 194 4.25 16.41 -6.15
CA THR A 194 3.26 16.51 -7.23
C THR A 194 2.22 15.41 -7.12
N ALA A 195 1.20 15.47 -7.98
CA ALA A 195 0.18 14.46 -8.11
C ALA A 195 0.68 13.08 -8.59
N ASP A 196 1.95 12.99 -8.95
CA ASP A 196 2.52 11.77 -9.53
C ASP A 196 3.05 10.82 -8.46
N TYR A 197 3.21 11.30 -7.22
CA TYR A 197 3.70 10.56 -6.05
C TYR A 197 2.58 9.87 -5.28
N SER A 198 2.88 8.73 -4.65
CA SER A 198 1.96 8.04 -3.77
C SER A 198 1.64 8.87 -2.53
N GLY A 199 0.39 8.83 -2.04
CA GLY A 199 0.01 9.45 -0.77
C GLY A 199 0.06 10.99 -0.72
N ALA A 200 0.29 11.68 -1.85
CA ALA A 200 0.41 13.14 -1.93
C ALA A 200 -0.78 13.94 -1.34
N ASN A 201 -1.95 13.29 -1.16
CA ASN A 201 -3.22 13.92 -0.78
C ASN A 201 -3.67 13.54 0.63
N GLN A 202 -2.86 12.78 1.36
CA GLN A 202 -3.19 12.28 2.69
C GLN A 202 -1.95 12.31 3.58
N TYR A 203 -1.47 11.14 3.98
CA TYR A 203 -0.23 10.91 4.68
C TYR A 203 0.92 10.82 3.66
N TRP A 204 1.71 11.88 3.58
CA TRP A 204 2.66 12.07 2.48
C TRP A 204 4.05 11.47 2.76
N TRP A 205 4.19 10.60 3.77
CA TRP A 205 5.48 9.96 4.09
C TRP A 205 6.03 9.12 2.94
N ILE A 206 5.16 8.42 2.20
CA ILE A 206 5.57 7.62 1.05
C ILE A 206 6.01 8.53 -0.10
N ALA A 207 5.30 9.63 -0.34
CA ALA A 207 5.70 10.67 -1.29
C ALA A 207 7.07 11.26 -0.96
N ALA A 208 7.31 11.49 0.34
CA ALA A 208 8.59 12.00 0.81
C ALA A 208 9.73 10.99 0.59
N LEU A 209 9.46 9.70 0.86
CA LEU A 209 10.41 8.62 0.63
C LEU A 209 10.75 8.46 -0.85
N GLU A 210 9.73 8.44 -1.73
CA GLU A 210 9.88 8.41 -3.18
C GLU A 210 10.75 9.58 -3.67
N ASN A 211 10.48 10.79 -3.18
CA ASN A 211 11.25 11.97 -3.57
C ASN A 211 12.72 11.86 -3.12
N ALA A 212 12.97 11.40 -1.89
CA ALA A 212 14.32 11.17 -1.39
C ALA A 212 15.08 10.08 -2.19
N PHE A 213 14.37 9.05 -2.63
CA PHE A 213 14.93 8.00 -3.49
C PHE A 213 15.34 8.54 -4.85
N ILE A 214 14.51 9.38 -5.47
CA ILE A 214 14.83 10.07 -6.73
C ILE A 214 16.05 11.00 -6.55
N GLN A 215 16.12 11.74 -5.42
CA GLN A 215 17.25 12.60 -5.11
C GLN A 215 18.56 11.82 -4.93
N GLU A 216 18.53 10.64 -4.29
CA GLU A 216 19.73 9.79 -4.18
C GLU A 216 20.15 9.22 -5.53
N GLY A 217 19.21 8.65 -6.29
CA GLY A 217 19.49 7.99 -7.56
C GLY A 217 20.48 6.81 -7.44
N GLY A 218 21.09 6.42 -8.55
CA GLY A 218 22.20 5.46 -8.58
C GLY A 218 21.83 3.99 -8.34
N TYR A 219 20.54 3.68 -8.20
CA TYR A 219 20.01 2.32 -8.11
C TYR A 219 19.21 1.95 -9.37
N ASP A 220 19.29 0.68 -9.75
CA ASP A 220 18.44 0.13 -10.81
C ASP A 220 16.96 0.30 -10.43
N GLY A 221 16.16 0.78 -11.37
CA GLY A 221 14.75 1.13 -11.13
C GLY A 221 14.51 2.61 -10.79
N ILE A 222 15.55 3.40 -10.50
CA ILE A 222 15.43 4.82 -10.17
C ILE A 222 16.06 5.69 -11.25
N THR A 223 15.34 6.73 -11.68
CA THR A 223 15.78 7.72 -12.66
C THR A 223 15.71 9.12 -12.07
N SER A 224 16.33 10.10 -12.72
CA SER A 224 16.24 11.51 -12.29
C SER A 224 14.82 12.07 -12.28
N ASN A 225 13.88 11.40 -12.96
CA ASN A 225 12.51 11.88 -13.17
C ASN A 225 11.46 10.98 -12.52
N GLY A 226 11.85 10.02 -11.69
CA GLY A 226 10.94 9.03 -11.10
C GLY A 226 11.43 7.60 -11.22
N PHE A 227 10.51 6.66 -11.29
CA PHE A 227 10.82 5.23 -11.23
C PHE A 227 10.50 4.48 -12.52
N VAL A 228 11.25 3.42 -12.74
CA VAL A 228 11.00 2.37 -13.74
C VAL A 228 10.97 1.01 -13.05
N LYS A 229 10.87 -0.07 -13.83
CA LYS A 229 10.87 -1.44 -13.29
C LYS A 229 12.07 -1.68 -12.37
N GLY A 230 11.80 -2.23 -11.20
CA GLY A 230 12.81 -2.61 -10.20
C GLY A 230 12.34 -3.79 -9.36
N ASP A 231 13.05 -4.03 -8.26
CA ASP A 231 12.81 -5.15 -7.35
C ASP A 231 12.77 -4.68 -5.89
N PRO A 232 11.85 -5.19 -5.05
CA PRO A 232 11.67 -4.75 -3.66
C PRO A 232 12.91 -4.88 -2.79
N HIS A 233 13.84 -5.80 -3.12
CA HIS A 233 15.06 -5.98 -2.36
C HIS A 233 15.97 -4.74 -2.40
N ILE A 234 15.91 -3.95 -3.48
CA ILE A 234 16.61 -2.67 -3.62
C ILE A 234 15.97 -1.64 -2.68
N ALA A 235 14.64 -1.51 -2.70
CA ALA A 235 13.93 -0.57 -1.84
C ALA A 235 14.11 -0.88 -0.36
N LEU A 236 13.98 -2.15 0.04
CA LEU A 236 14.24 -2.59 1.42
C LEU A 236 15.66 -2.26 1.86
N LYS A 237 16.65 -2.48 0.99
CA LYS A 237 18.04 -2.11 1.26
C LYS A 237 18.25 -0.62 1.42
N MET A 238 17.59 0.20 0.60
CA MET A 238 17.65 1.67 0.70
C MET A 238 16.97 2.20 1.96
N MET A 239 15.89 1.55 2.42
CA MET A 239 15.18 1.93 3.65
C MET A 239 15.87 1.43 4.91
N THR A 240 16.43 0.22 4.93
CA THR A 240 16.92 -0.38 6.19
C THR A 240 18.44 -0.44 6.29
N GLY A 241 19.16 -0.21 5.19
CA GLY A 241 20.60 -0.44 5.11
C GLY A 241 20.99 -1.93 5.12
N LEU A 242 20.02 -2.84 5.16
CA LEU A 242 20.24 -4.29 5.28
C LEU A 242 20.01 -5.02 3.97
N SER A 243 20.61 -6.19 3.85
CA SER A 243 20.43 -7.04 2.68
C SER A 243 19.04 -7.67 2.67
N ALA A 244 18.35 -7.58 1.54
CA ALA A 244 17.15 -8.35 1.24
C ALA A 244 17.45 -9.32 0.11
N LYS A 245 16.86 -10.52 0.14
CA LYS A 245 17.15 -11.59 -0.81
C LYS A 245 16.00 -11.76 -1.80
N LEU A 246 16.34 -11.82 -3.09
CA LEU A 246 15.42 -12.10 -4.19
C LEU A 246 15.53 -13.58 -4.57
N TYR A 247 14.39 -14.25 -4.68
CA TYR A 247 14.27 -15.67 -4.97
C TYR A 247 13.39 -15.89 -6.20
N ASN A 248 13.79 -16.86 -7.03
CA ASN A 248 12.95 -17.36 -8.12
C ASN A 248 12.01 -18.44 -7.57
N ALA A 249 10.70 -18.17 -7.63
CA ALA A 249 9.69 -19.07 -7.07
C ALA A 249 9.59 -20.39 -7.85
N ASN A 250 9.92 -20.40 -9.16
CA ASN A 250 9.92 -21.62 -9.98
C ASN A 250 10.93 -22.66 -9.50
N ASN A 251 11.94 -22.24 -8.72
CA ASN A 251 12.95 -23.12 -8.14
C ASN A 251 12.65 -23.51 -6.68
N THR A 252 11.49 -23.12 -6.14
CA THR A 252 11.09 -23.34 -4.75
C THR A 252 9.94 -24.34 -4.71
N GLN A 253 9.98 -25.33 -3.81
CA GLN A 253 8.87 -26.26 -3.66
C GLN A 253 7.65 -25.54 -3.07
N LYS A 254 6.43 -25.95 -3.45
CA LYS A 254 5.16 -25.36 -2.97
C LYS A 254 5.12 -25.21 -1.44
N ASN A 255 5.53 -26.26 -0.72
CA ASN A 255 5.57 -26.28 0.74
C ASN A 255 6.58 -25.30 1.33
N ASP A 256 7.75 -25.18 0.71
CA ASP A 256 8.79 -24.24 1.16
C ASP A 256 8.33 -22.80 0.93
N LEU A 257 7.71 -22.51 -0.22
CA LEU A 257 7.17 -21.19 -0.51
C LEU A 257 6.09 -20.80 0.51
N TRP A 258 5.14 -21.69 0.79
CA TRP A 258 4.14 -21.48 1.85
C TRP A 258 4.80 -21.17 3.20
N TYR A 259 5.82 -21.94 3.59
CA TYR A 259 6.56 -21.73 4.82
C TYR A 259 7.24 -20.35 4.86
N GLU A 260 7.81 -19.89 3.73
CA GLU A 260 8.41 -18.56 3.64
C GLU A 260 7.35 -17.44 3.72
N LEU A 261 6.18 -17.60 3.09
CA LEU A 261 5.10 -16.60 3.14
C LEU A 261 4.50 -16.46 4.55
N ARG A 262 4.41 -17.56 5.31
CA ARG A 262 3.91 -17.53 6.70
C ARG A 262 4.74 -16.67 7.65
N LYS A 263 5.99 -16.36 7.28
CA LYS A 263 6.86 -15.49 8.08
C LYS A 263 6.58 -14.00 7.84
N SER A 264 5.73 -13.64 6.87
CA SER A 264 5.39 -12.24 6.51
C SER A 264 4.92 -11.38 7.68
N ALA A 265 4.26 -11.96 8.69
CA ALA A 265 3.85 -11.23 9.89
C ALA A 265 5.02 -10.74 10.75
N ARG A 266 6.25 -11.21 10.50
CA ARG A 266 7.45 -10.88 11.27
C ARG A 266 8.60 -10.37 10.42
N ARG A 267 8.47 -10.38 9.08
CA ARG A 267 9.54 -9.90 8.21
C ARG A 267 8.98 -9.36 6.90
N PRO A 268 9.53 -8.25 6.38
CA PRO A 268 9.09 -7.70 5.11
C PRO A 268 9.18 -8.78 4.02
N THR A 269 8.04 -9.11 3.42
CA THR A 269 7.92 -10.12 2.38
C THR A 269 7.15 -9.54 1.21
N CYS A 270 7.68 -9.67 0.00
CA CYS A 270 7.04 -9.23 -1.23
C CYS A 270 6.98 -10.38 -2.23
N VAL A 271 5.93 -10.45 -3.04
CA VAL A 271 5.78 -11.44 -4.11
C VAL A 271 5.49 -10.75 -5.43
N LYS A 272 6.07 -11.27 -6.51
CA LYS A 272 5.77 -10.85 -7.87
C LYS A 272 4.80 -11.83 -8.48
N ILE A 273 3.57 -11.37 -8.72
CA ILE A 273 2.48 -12.22 -9.16
C ILE A 273 1.86 -11.71 -10.45
N GLN A 274 1.42 -12.65 -11.28
CA GLN A 274 0.43 -12.41 -12.32
C GLN A 274 -0.95 -12.63 -11.70
N TRP A 275 -1.80 -11.62 -11.67
CA TRP A 275 -3.16 -11.78 -11.16
C TRP A 275 -3.98 -12.64 -12.12
N PRO A 276 -4.80 -13.60 -11.64
CA PRO A 276 -5.60 -14.47 -12.51
C PRO A 276 -6.55 -13.69 -13.43
N GLU A 277 -7.09 -12.57 -12.94
CA GLU A 277 -7.99 -11.68 -13.70
C GLU A 277 -7.29 -10.96 -14.86
N ASP A 278 -5.97 -10.81 -14.77
CA ASP A 278 -5.11 -10.18 -15.76
C ASP A 278 -4.33 -11.22 -16.60
N ALA A 279 -4.73 -12.50 -16.57
CA ALA A 279 -4.01 -13.58 -17.25
C ALA A 279 -3.89 -13.39 -18.78
N ASP A 280 -4.86 -12.73 -19.41
CA ASP A 280 -4.85 -12.40 -20.84
C ASP A 280 -3.94 -11.19 -21.17
N ASN A 281 -3.47 -10.47 -20.15
CA ASN A 281 -2.52 -9.39 -20.28
C ASN A 281 -1.15 -9.87 -19.76
N ASP A 282 -0.48 -10.69 -20.58
CA ASP A 282 0.81 -11.35 -20.34
C ASP A 282 1.96 -10.46 -19.80
N ASN A 283 1.75 -9.15 -19.69
CA ASN A 283 2.79 -8.15 -19.44
C ASN A 283 2.77 -7.49 -18.05
N GLU A 284 1.77 -7.70 -17.21
CA GLU A 284 1.66 -7.00 -15.91
C GLU A 284 1.81 -7.94 -14.71
N ASN A 285 3.04 -8.45 -14.54
CA ASN A 285 3.47 -8.99 -13.26
C ASN A 285 3.74 -7.85 -12.29
N LEU A 286 3.00 -7.79 -11.18
CA LEU A 286 3.12 -6.75 -10.16
C LEU A 286 3.74 -7.28 -8.87
N TRP A 287 4.55 -6.46 -8.23
CA TRP A 287 5.01 -6.66 -6.88
C TRP A 287 3.92 -6.30 -5.88
N ASN A 288 3.70 -7.19 -4.91
CA ASN A 288 2.70 -7.06 -3.87
C ASN A 288 3.36 -7.36 -2.51
N ALA A 289 3.01 -6.60 -1.49
CA ALA A 289 3.47 -6.89 -0.13
C ALA A 289 2.63 -8.00 0.47
N VAL A 290 3.23 -9.01 1.09
CA VAL A 290 2.49 -10.00 1.87
C VAL A 290 2.34 -9.46 3.28
N LEU A 291 1.10 -9.15 3.67
CA LEU A 291 0.80 -8.52 4.96
C LEU A 291 0.61 -9.56 6.07
N ARG A 292 -0.15 -10.61 5.76
CA ARG A 292 -0.38 -11.74 6.66
C ARG A 292 -0.83 -12.97 5.88
N VAL A 293 -0.80 -14.10 6.57
CA VAL A 293 -1.28 -15.39 6.06
C VAL A 293 -2.16 -16.03 7.13
N GLU A 294 -3.32 -16.54 6.73
CA GLU A 294 -4.25 -17.24 7.60
C GLU A 294 -4.32 -18.72 7.22
N PRO A 295 -3.77 -19.64 8.04
CA PRO A 295 -3.79 -21.06 7.75
C PRO A 295 -5.21 -21.65 7.78
N LYS A 296 -5.53 -22.50 6.80
CA LYS A 296 -6.78 -23.23 6.66
C LYS A 296 -6.53 -24.56 5.93
N GLY A 297 -6.43 -25.65 6.69
CA GLY A 297 -6.08 -26.97 6.16
C GLY A 297 -4.56 -27.12 5.96
N GLU A 298 -4.13 -27.62 4.80
CA GLU A 298 -2.70 -27.74 4.44
C GLU A 298 -2.07 -26.37 4.15
N TYR A 299 -2.79 -25.54 3.40
CA TYR A 299 -2.42 -24.16 3.07
C TYR A 299 -3.40 -23.17 3.72
N GLY A 300 -3.73 -22.07 3.05
CA GLY A 300 -4.71 -21.08 3.51
C GLY A 300 -4.68 -19.81 2.68
N THR A 301 -5.21 -18.73 3.25
CA THR A 301 -5.40 -17.46 2.56
C THR A 301 -4.20 -16.54 2.76
N VAL A 302 -3.72 -15.93 1.68
CA VAL A 302 -2.65 -14.92 1.68
C VAL A 302 -3.29 -13.54 1.51
N TYR A 303 -3.00 -12.64 2.44
CA TYR A 303 -3.45 -11.25 2.39
C TYR A 303 -2.29 -10.37 1.95
N MET A 304 -2.51 -9.61 0.88
CA MET A 304 -1.47 -8.83 0.22
C MET A 304 -1.91 -7.39 -0.02
N PHE A 305 -0.98 -6.45 0.08
CA PHE A 305 -1.19 -5.10 -0.43
C PHE A 305 -0.94 -5.08 -1.94
N ASN A 306 -1.93 -4.62 -2.69
CA ASN A 306 -1.86 -4.42 -4.13
C ASN A 306 -1.81 -2.92 -4.44
N SER A 307 -0.66 -2.45 -4.95
CA SER A 307 -0.42 -1.04 -5.24
C SER A 307 -1.30 -0.49 -6.37
N LYS A 308 -1.73 -1.33 -7.33
CA LYS A 308 -2.61 -0.91 -8.45
C LYS A 308 -3.97 -0.42 -7.95
N ILE A 309 -4.47 -1.00 -6.86
CA ILE A 309 -5.75 -0.64 -6.25
C ILE A 309 -5.61 0.02 -4.87
N ALA A 310 -4.37 0.24 -4.40
CA ALA A 310 -4.05 0.81 -3.10
C ALA A 310 -4.80 0.14 -1.92
N SER A 311 -4.97 -1.19 -1.98
CA SER A 311 -5.80 -1.91 -1.03
C SER A 311 -5.26 -3.30 -0.74
N GLU A 312 -5.70 -3.84 0.38
CA GLU A 312 -5.54 -5.25 0.69
C GLU A 312 -6.40 -6.11 -0.25
N ALA A 313 -5.82 -7.20 -0.73
CA ALA A 313 -6.46 -8.27 -1.48
C ALA A 313 -6.20 -9.61 -0.77
N ALA A 314 -7.17 -10.52 -0.81
CA ALA A 314 -7.07 -11.84 -0.23
C ALA A 314 -7.22 -12.90 -1.33
N ILE A 315 -6.34 -13.90 -1.31
CA ILE A 315 -6.35 -15.00 -2.29
C ILE A 315 -5.94 -16.31 -1.62
N GLU A 316 -6.58 -17.42 -1.98
CA GLU A 316 -6.15 -18.73 -1.52
C GLU A 316 -4.78 -19.07 -2.10
N PHE A 317 -3.88 -19.61 -1.28
CA PHE A 317 -2.51 -19.89 -1.71
C PHE A 317 -2.44 -20.86 -2.90
N GLU A 318 -3.42 -21.75 -3.02
CA GLU A 318 -3.49 -22.71 -4.13
C GLU A 318 -3.72 -22.03 -5.48
N ASP A 319 -4.51 -20.95 -5.50
CA ASP A 319 -4.75 -20.16 -6.71
C ASP A 319 -3.59 -19.18 -6.97
N LEU A 320 -2.90 -18.78 -5.92
CA LEU A 320 -1.78 -17.83 -5.98
C LEU A 320 -0.49 -18.47 -6.51
N VAL A 321 -0.17 -19.70 -6.07
CA VAL A 321 1.19 -20.26 -6.18
C VAL A 321 1.70 -20.38 -7.62
N GLU A 322 0.83 -20.67 -8.58
CA GLU A 322 1.21 -20.78 -9.99
C GLU A 322 1.54 -19.40 -10.62
N GLY A 323 0.97 -18.34 -10.05
CA GLY A 323 1.19 -16.95 -10.44
C GLY A 323 2.47 -16.34 -9.85
N ILE A 324 3.01 -16.87 -8.76
CA ILE A 324 4.23 -16.32 -8.11
C ILE A 324 5.45 -16.64 -8.97
N LYS A 325 6.10 -15.60 -9.51
CA LYS A 325 7.34 -15.73 -10.29
C LYS A 325 8.59 -15.50 -9.44
N TYR A 326 8.50 -14.53 -8.53
CA TYR A 326 9.59 -14.16 -7.63
C TYR A 326 9.03 -13.82 -6.25
N TYR A 327 9.87 -13.97 -5.23
CA TYR A 327 9.60 -13.42 -3.91
C TYR A 327 10.85 -12.80 -3.31
N VAL A 328 10.64 -11.81 -2.46
CA VAL A 328 11.68 -11.14 -1.69
C VAL A 328 11.35 -11.27 -0.22
N HIS A 329 12.36 -11.54 0.60
CA HIS A 329 12.27 -11.26 2.04
C HIS A 329 13.57 -10.66 2.56
N GLN A 330 13.44 -9.85 3.60
CA GLN A 330 14.55 -9.38 4.42
C GLN A 330 14.49 -10.11 5.75
N GLU A 331 15.61 -10.65 6.23
CA GLU A 331 15.67 -11.19 7.59
C GLU A 331 15.60 -10.04 8.62
N GLU A 332 15.20 -10.34 9.86
CA GLU A 332 14.90 -9.35 10.92
C GLU A 332 15.86 -8.13 10.88
N PRO A 333 15.34 -6.90 10.68
CA PRO A 333 16.13 -5.70 10.51
C PRO A 333 16.60 -4.98 11.79
#